data_AF-A0A183U0X9-F1
#
_entry.id   AF-A0A183U0X9-F1
#
_cell.length_a   1.000
_cell.length_b   1.000
_cell.length_c   1.000
_cell.angle_alpha   90.00
_cell.angle_beta   90.00
_cell.angle_gamma   90.00
#
_symmetry.space_group_name_H-M   'P 1'
#
loop_
_entity.id
_entity.type
_entity.pdbx_description
1 polymer ?
#
loop_
_entity_poly.entity_id
_entity_poly.type
_entity_poly.pdbx_seq_one_letter_code
_entity_poly.pdbx_strand_id
1 'polypeptide(L)'
;ADTLSTVELLNRLIATENGYEVVIGCLSCWQDIIGANLCLEPIASELLHSDESSVQLASLTLINQLLLHSPNPVAKIRIRHELKGVQ
;
A
#
# COMPACT_ATOMS: atom_id res chain seq x y z
N ALA A 1 -4.96 2.37 -16.67
CA ALA A 1 -3.66 2.79 -16.09
C ALA A 1 -2.89 1.52 -15.77
N ASP A 2 -1.57 1.55 -15.90
CA ASP A 2 -0.70 0.42 -15.55
C ASP A 2 -0.52 0.36 -14.01
N THR A 3 -0.66 -0.83 -13.43
CA THR A 3 -0.57 -1.06 -11.98
C THR A 3 0.79 -0.65 -11.45
N LEU A 4 1.87 -1.01 -12.16
CA LEU A 4 3.23 -0.67 -11.78
C LEU A 4 3.41 0.85 -11.67
N SER A 5 3.06 1.58 -12.72
CA SER A 5 3.13 3.05 -12.76
C SER A 5 2.35 3.70 -11.60
N THR A 6 1.23 3.10 -11.20
CA THR A 6 0.41 3.59 -10.09
C THR A 6 1.12 3.40 -8.75
N VAL A 7 1.65 2.20 -8.50
CA VAL A 7 2.37 1.89 -7.25
C VAL A 7 3.67 2.68 -7.12
N GLU A 8 4.38 2.91 -8.22
CA GLU A 8 5.56 3.77 -8.27
C GLU A 8 5.24 5.24 -7.94
N LEU A 9 4.07 5.74 -8.38
CA LEU A 9 3.62 7.07 -8.00
C LEU A 9 3.35 7.16 -6.49
N LEU A 10 2.67 6.17 -5.91
CA LEU A 10 2.42 6.12 -4.46
C LEU A 10 3.72 6.07 -3.66
N ASN A 11 4.71 5.29 -4.12
CA ASN A 11 6.05 5.23 -3.52
C ASN A 11 6.78 6.58 -3.53
N ARG A 12 6.55 7.43 -4.53
CA ARG A 12 7.12 8.78 -4.57
C ARG A 12 6.35 9.75 -3.66
N LEU A 13 5.02 9.64 -3.64
CA LEU A 13 4.16 10.52 -2.85
C LEU A 13 4.35 10.33 -1.35
N ILE A 14 4.60 9.11 -0.88
CA ILE A 14 4.72 8.87 0.57
C ILE A 14 5.85 9.66 1.25
N ALA A 15 6.90 10.01 0.49
CA ALA A 15 8.04 10.76 0.98
C ALA A 15 7.82 12.29 1.02
N THR A 16 6.70 12.79 0.49
CA THR A 16 6.39 14.23 0.52
C THR A 16 5.72 14.65 1.82
N GLU A 17 5.59 15.96 2.05
CA GLU A 17 4.80 16.48 3.16
C GLU A 17 3.36 15.95 3.09
N ASN A 18 2.83 15.45 4.21
CA ASN A 18 1.53 14.75 4.33
C ASN A 18 1.37 13.53 3.39
N GLY A 19 2.46 13.03 2.80
CA GLY A 19 2.45 11.97 1.80
C GLY A 19 1.82 10.67 2.31
N TYR A 20 2.08 10.32 3.58
CA TYR A 20 1.49 9.14 4.21
C TYR A 20 -0.05 9.17 4.19
N GLU A 21 -0.67 10.30 4.55
CA GLU A 21 -2.13 10.42 4.60
C GLU A 21 -2.74 10.34 3.20
N VAL A 22 -2.09 10.98 2.21
CA VAL A 22 -2.50 10.92 0.80
C VAL A 22 -2.45 9.47 0.30
N VAL A 23 -1.35 8.75 0.55
CA VAL A 23 -1.20 7.36 0.10
C VAL A 23 -2.22 6.44 0.75
N ILE A 24 -2.48 6.57 2.06
CA ILE A 24 -3.55 5.82 2.72
C ILE A 24 -4.90 6.14 2.09
N GLY A 25 -5.21 7.40 1.81
CA GLY A 25 -6.44 7.79 1.12
C GLY A 25 -6.57 7.15 -0.26
N CYS A 26 -5.49 7.12 -1.05
CA CYS A 26 -5.49 6.43 -2.34
C CYS A 26 -5.73 4.92 -2.20
N LEU A 27 -5.10 4.27 -1.21
CA LEU A 27 -5.30 2.84 -0.95
C LEU A 27 -6.73 2.53 -0.48
N SER A 28 -7.33 3.40 0.34
CA SER A 28 -8.74 3.28 0.73
C SER A 28 -9.67 3.42 -0.48
N CYS A 29 -9.41 4.38 -1.38
CA CYS A 29 -10.18 4.48 -2.63
C CYS A 29 -10.02 3.22 -3.49
N TRP A 30 -8.82 2.64 -3.57
CA TRP A 30 -8.61 1.40 -4.30
C TRP A 30 -9.37 0.23 -3.65
N GLN A 31 -9.30 0.11 -2.32
CA GLN A 31 -10.09 -0.85 -1.54
C GLN A 31 -11.57 -0.77 -1.90
N ASP A 32 -12.16 0.45 -1.90
CA ASP A 32 -13.57 0.67 -2.21
C ASP A 32 -13.92 0.24 -3.65
N ILE A 33 -13.05 0.52 -4.61
CA ILE A 33 -13.26 0.16 -6.02
C ILE A 33 -13.30 -1.36 -6.22
N ILE A 34 -12.44 -2.10 -5.51
CA ILE A 34 -12.36 -3.57 -5.66
C ILE A 34 -13.25 -4.32 -4.65
N GLY A 35 -13.88 -3.62 -3.70
CA GLY A 35 -14.72 -4.21 -2.66
C GLY A 35 -13.93 -5.03 -1.63
N ALA A 36 -12.69 -4.64 -1.34
CA ALA A 36 -11.84 -5.31 -0.36
C ALA A 36 -12.21 -4.95 1.09
N ASN A 37 -11.88 -5.83 2.03
CA ASN A 37 -12.20 -5.64 3.45
C ASN A 37 -11.14 -4.83 4.19
N LEU A 38 -9.88 -4.93 3.77
CA LEU A 38 -8.75 -4.25 4.40
C LEU A 38 -8.14 -3.22 3.44
N CYS A 39 -7.69 -2.09 3.98
CA CYS A 39 -7.12 -0.99 3.18
C CYS A 39 -5.86 -1.42 2.41
N LEU A 40 -5.07 -2.32 3.00
CA LEU A 40 -3.84 -2.84 2.39
C LEU A 40 -4.05 -4.09 1.53
N GLU A 41 -5.27 -4.64 1.47
CA GLU A 41 -5.57 -5.83 0.68
C GLU A 41 -5.26 -5.66 -0.82
N PRO A 42 -5.58 -4.52 -1.48
CA PRO A 42 -5.26 -4.35 -2.90
C PRO A 42 -3.75 -4.51 -3.16
N ILE A 43 -2.91 -3.81 -2.40
CA ILE A 43 -1.46 -3.83 -2.61
C ILE A 43 -0.82 -5.14 -2.15
N ALA A 44 -1.37 -5.77 -1.12
CA ALA A 44 -0.91 -7.08 -0.68
C ALA A 44 -1.27 -8.17 -1.70
N SER A 45 -2.43 -8.07 -2.35
CA SER A 45 -2.80 -8.97 -3.45
C SER A 45 -1.85 -8.82 -4.63
N GLU A 46 -1.51 -7.59 -5.03
CA GLU A 46 -0.50 -7.36 -6.08
C GLU A 46 0.87 -7.95 -5.72
N LEU A 47 1.29 -7.85 -4.46
CA LEU A 47 2.52 -8.47 -3.99
C LEU A 47 2.49 -10.01 -4.08
N LEU A 48 1.37 -10.64 -3.72
CA LEU A 48 1.27 -12.09 -3.59
C LEU A 48 0.92 -12.79 -4.92
N HIS A 49 0.14 -12.14 -5.77
CA HIS A 49 -0.52 -12.80 -6.91
C HIS A 49 -0.11 -12.25 -8.28
N SER A 50 0.64 -11.14 -8.35
CA SER A 50 1.11 -10.62 -9.65
C SER A 50 2.17 -11.55 -10.26
N ASP A 51 2.08 -11.78 -11.56
CA ASP A 51 3.09 -12.50 -12.35
C ASP A 51 4.30 -11.61 -12.70
N GLU A 52 4.21 -10.30 -12.47
CA GLU A 52 5.24 -9.33 -12.79
C GLU A 52 6.10 -8.98 -11.56
N SER A 53 7.37 -9.40 -11.58
CA SER A 53 8.29 -9.14 -10.46
C SER A 53 8.51 -7.65 -10.18
N SER A 54 8.35 -6.78 -11.18
CA SER A 54 8.38 -5.32 -11.03
C SER A 54 7.23 -4.83 -10.15
N VAL A 55 6.00 -5.32 -10.37
CA VAL A 55 4.81 -4.99 -9.57
C VAL A 55 4.96 -5.51 -8.16
N GLN A 56 5.45 -6.75 -7.99
CA GLN A 56 5.73 -7.33 -6.68
C GLN A 56 6.73 -6.47 -5.90
N LEU A 57 7.86 -6.10 -6.53
CA LEU A 57 8.89 -5.27 -5.90
C LEU A 57 8.35 -3.88 -5.54
N ALA A 58 7.61 -3.24 -6.44
CA ALA A 58 7.02 -1.93 -6.19
C ALA A 58 6.01 -1.98 -5.02
N SER A 59 5.21 -3.04 -4.95
CA SER A 59 4.22 -3.29 -3.89
C SER A 59 4.90 -3.52 -2.53
N LEU A 60 5.94 -4.36 -2.50
CA LEU A 60 6.75 -4.57 -1.30
C LEU A 60 7.42 -3.27 -0.84
N THR A 61 7.93 -2.48 -1.78
CA THR A 61 8.54 -1.18 -1.49
C THR A 61 7.53 -0.26 -0.84
N LEU A 62 6.30 -0.18 -1.37
CA LEU A 62 5.26 0.67 -0.82
C LEU A 62 4.86 0.26 0.61
N ILE A 63 4.71 -1.04 0.85
CA ILE A 63 4.43 -1.58 2.19
C ILE A 63 5.54 -1.20 3.18
N ASN A 64 6.81 -1.33 2.78
CA ASN A 64 7.93 -0.94 3.62
C ASN A 64 7.97 0.57 3.88
N GLN A 65 7.67 1.39 2.87
CA GLN A 65 7.59 2.84 3.01
C GLN A 65 6.46 3.25 3.96
N LEU A 66 5.31 2.59 3.91
CA LEU A 66 4.20 2.80 4.86
C LEU A 66 4.62 2.52 6.30
N LEU A 67 5.39 1.45 6.54
CA LEU A 67 5.92 1.13 7.86
C LEU A 67 7.01 2.10 8.33
N LEU A 68 7.77 2.68 7.40
CA LEU A 68 8.84 3.63 7.67
C LEU A 68 8.29 5.03 7.98
N HIS A 69 7.37 5.52 7.13
CA HIS A 69 6.76 6.85 7.20
C HIS A 69 5.49 6.90 8.08
N SER A 70 5.17 5.82 8.80
CA SER A 70 4.06 5.82 9.75
C SER A 70 4.17 6.98 10.75
N PRO A 71 3.14 7.84 10.88
CA PRO A 71 3.23 9.07 11.67
C PRO A 71 3.25 8.81 13.17
N ASN A 72 2.79 7.64 13.61
CA ASN A 72 2.79 7.23 15.01
C ASN A 72 2.81 5.69 15.15
N PRO A 73 3.10 5.16 16.35
CA PRO A 73 3.15 3.72 16.60
C PRO A 73 1.84 3.00 16.31
N VAL A 74 0.69 3.65 16.52
CA VAL A 74 -0.65 3.05 16.31
C VAL A 74 -0.88 2.77 14.83
N ALA A 75 -0.54 3.72 13.95
CA ALA A 75 -0.64 3.55 12.50
C ALA A 75 0.22 2.37 12.01
N LYS A 76 1.43 2.22 12.57
CA LYS A 76 2.33 1.10 12.27
C LYS A 76 1.76 -0.24 12.74
N ILE A 77 1.13 -0.28 13.92
CA ILE A 77 0.45 -1.48 14.43
C ILE A 77 -0.73 -1.85 13.52
N ARG A 78 -1.53 -0.85 13.08
CA ARG A 78 -2.65 -1.07 12.16
C ARG A 78 -2.18 -1.69 10.84
N ILE A 79 -1.15 -1.12 10.20
CA ILE A 79 -0.56 -1.67 8.97
C ILE A 79 -0.14 -3.13 9.18
N ARG A 80 0.57 -3.44 10.27
CA ARG A 80 1.00 -4.81 10.57
C ARG A 80 -0.15 -5.76 10.84
N HIS A 81 -1.23 -5.29 11.46
CA HIS A 81 -2.41 -6.09 11.73
C HIS A 81 -3.14 -6.42 10.43
N GLU A 82 -3.36 -5.42 9.57
CA GLU A 82 -3.97 -5.64 8.26
C GLU A 82 -3.17 -6.63 7.41
N LEU A 83 -1.85 -6.47 7.32
CA LEU A 83 -1.00 -7.38 6.54
C LEU A 83 -1.01 -8.84 7.06
N LYS A 84 -1.29 -9.06 8.36
CA LYS A 84 -1.49 -10.41 8.91
C LYS A 84 -2.87 -10.98 8.58
N GLY A 85 -3.84 -10.11 8.36
CA GLY A 85 -5.22 -10.46 7.99
C GLY A 85 -5.40 -10.72 6.50
N VAL A 86 -4.45 -10.30 5.65
CA VAL A 86 -4.37 -10.73 4.26
C VAL A 86 -3.84 -12.16 4.25
N GLN A 87 -4.75 -13.13 4.22
CA GLN A 87 -4.48 -14.56 4.08
C GLN A 87 -5.13 -15.10 2.81
#